data_AF-A0A9C8E685-F1
#
_entry.id   AF-A0A9C8E685-F1
#
_cell.length_a   1.000
_cell.length_b   1.000
_cell.length_c   1.000
_cell.angle_alpha   90.00
_cell.angle_beta   90.00
_cell.angle_gamma   90.00
#
_symmetry.space_group_name_H-M   'P 1'
#
loop_
_entity.id
_entity.type
_entity.pdbx_description
1 polymer ?
#
loop_
_entity_poly.entity_id
_entity_poly.type
_entity_poly.pdbx_seq_one_letter_code
_entity_poly.pdbx_strand_id
1 'polypeptide(L)'
;MRRKSSLSVEDIWPEYRERIEALEDIARFIVQSNPNVRRVLLFGSMARGTAGRRSDADVAIILKEDHRRPPDRIPEFLRYFIEAPMPVDVLVYT
;
A
#
# COMPACT_ATOMS: atom_id res chain seq x y z
N MET A 1 14.53 -7.49 -30.95
CA MET A 1 14.93 -6.26 -30.24
C MET A 1 13.69 -5.39 -30.06
N ARG A 2 13.03 -5.45 -28.90
CA ARG A 2 11.76 -4.72 -28.66
C ARG A 2 12.09 -3.35 -28.08
N ARG A 3 11.76 -2.27 -28.78
CA ARG A 3 11.91 -0.88 -28.32
C ARG A 3 11.21 -0.73 -26.97
N LYS A 4 11.96 -0.35 -25.93
CA LYS A 4 11.37 0.16 -24.69
C LYS A 4 10.99 1.61 -24.96
N SER A 5 9.73 1.86 -25.28
CA SER A 5 9.15 3.19 -25.11
C SER A 5 9.19 3.51 -23.62
N SER A 6 9.92 4.56 -23.25
CA SER A 6 10.27 4.94 -21.87
C SER A 6 9.17 5.72 -21.15
N LEU A 7 7.89 5.40 -21.41
CA LEU A 7 6.78 5.99 -20.67
C LEU A 7 6.60 5.19 -19.38
N SER A 8 6.52 5.91 -18.26
CA SER A 8 6.23 5.32 -16.96
C SER A 8 4.77 4.84 -16.93
N VAL A 9 4.41 3.87 -16.09
CA VAL A 9 3.01 3.38 -16.01
C VAL A 9 2.09 4.52 -15.56
N GLU A 10 2.62 5.42 -14.76
CA GLU A 10 2.05 6.67 -14.31
C GLU A 10 1.68 7.60 -15.47
N ASP A 11 2.48 7.65 -16.54
CA ASP A 11 2.22 8.49 -17.72
C ASP A 11 1.14 7.89 -18.63
N ILE A 12 1.00 6.57 -18.60
CA ILE A 12 0.06 5.86 -19.48
C ILE A 12 -1.32 5.83 -18.81
N TRP A 13 -1.40 5.66 -17.49
CA TRP A 13 -2.66 5.45 -16.75
C TRP A 13 -2.81 6.44 -15.59
N PRO A 14 -3.58 7.54 -15.76
CA PRO A 14 -3.85 8.50 -14.70
C PRO A 14 -4.40 7.87 -13.42
N GLU A 15 -5.20 6.82 -13.56
CA GLU A 15 -5.77 6.11 -12.40
C GLU A 15 -4.68 5.47 -11.53
N TYR A 16 -3.52 5.12 -12.10
CA TYR A 16 -2.41 4.58 -11.31
C TYR A 16 -1.85 5.63 -10.33
N ARG A 17 -1.77 6.90 -10.76
CA ARG A 17 -1.33 8.00 -9.88
C ARG A 17 -2.34 8.22 -8.76
N GLU A 18 -3.62 8.32 -9.09
CA GLU A 18 -4.70 8.49 -8.10
C GLU A 18 -4.68 7.37 -7.05
N ARG A 19 -4.41 6.13 -7.50
CA ARG A 19 -4.25 4.96 -6.64
C ARG A 19 -3.06 5.08 -5.68
N ILE A 20 -1.91 5.57 -6.15
CA ILE A 20 -0.75 5.81 -5.29
C ILE A 20 -1.02 6.94 -4.30
N GLU A 21 -1.59 8.06 -4.75
CA GLU A 21 -1.93 9.21 -3.90
C GLU A 21 -2.91 8.81 -2.78
N ALA A 22 -3.93 8.00 -3.10
CA ALA A 22 -4.85 7.47 -2.10
C ALA A 22 -4.14 6.60 -1.03
N LEU A 23 -3.18 5.75 -1.44
CA LEU A 23 -2.40 4.95 -0.49
C LEU A 23 -1.48 5.81 0.38
N GLU A 24 -0.90 6.87 -0.17
CA GLU A 24 -0.09 7.84 0.58
C GLU A 24 -0.92 8.61 1.61
N ASP A 25 -2.14 9.03 1.26
CA ASP A 25 -3.08 9.68 2.18
C ASP A 25 -3.47 8.74 3.34
N ILE A 26 -3.85 7.50 3.02
CA ILE A 26 -4.18 6.50 4.04
C ILE A 26 -2.96 6.21 4.93
N ALA A 27 -1.78 6.03 4.35
CA ALA A 27 -0.55 5.80 5.10
C ALA A 27 -0.21 6.96 6.05
N ARG A 28 -0.34 8.21 5.58
CA ARG A 28 -0.15 9.41 6.41
C ARG A 28 -1.12 9.43 7.58
N PHE A 29 -2.40 9.14 7.33
CA PHE A 29 -3.41 9.08 8.38
C PHE A 29 -3.11 7.98 9.41
N ILE A 30 -2.71 6.78 8.99
CA ILE A 30 -2.35 5.68 9.90
C ILE A 30 -1.17 6.10 10.80
N VAL A 31 -0.10 6.67 10.23
CA VAL A 31 1.08 7.08 10.99
C VAL A 31 0.75 8.21 11.98
N GLN A 32 -0.10 9.16 11.59
CA GLN A 32 -0.50 10.27 12.46
C GLN A 32 -1.47 9.84 13.56
N SER A 33 -2.35 8.88 13.29
CA SER A 33 -3.40 8.43 14.23
C SER A 33 -2.93 7.37 15.22
N ASN A 34 -1.82 6.67 14.95
CA ASN A 34 -1.33 5.59 15.79
C ASN A 34 0.18 5.74 16.08
N PRO A 35 0.57 6.19 17.30
CA PRO A 35 1.98 6.38 17.64
C PRO A 35 2.77 5.08 17.72
N ASN A 36 2.12 3.91 17.76
CA ASN A 36 2.80 2.62 17.69
C ASN A 36 3.21 2.27 16.25
N VAL A 37 2.62 2.89 15.23
CA VAL A 37 3.04 2.68 13.84
C VAL A 37 4.36 3.42 13.61
N ARG A 38 5.41 2.67 13.28
CA ARG A 38 6.72 3.21 12.91
C ARG A 38 6.72 3.72 11.48
N ARG A 39 6.13 2.96 10.54
CA ARG A 39 6.01 3.32 9.12
C ARG A 39 5.03 2.40 8.39
N VAL A 40 4.57 2.86 7.24
CA VAL A 40 3.79 2.09 6.26
C VAL A 40 4.63 1.95 5.00
N LEU A 41 4.67 0.75 4.43
CA LEU A 41 5.46 0.43 3.23
C LEU A 41 4.55 -0.11 2.13
N LEU A 42 4.64 0.46 0.93
CA LEU A 42 4.10 -0.15 -0.28
C LEU A 42 5.15 -1.10 -0.86
N PHE A 43 4.73 -2.32 -1.20
CA PHE A 43 5.58 -3.28 -1.90
C PHE A 43 4.83 -3.90 -3.08
N GLY A 44 5.39 -4.98 -3.64
CA GLY A 44 4.73 -5.71 -4.72
C GLY A 44 4.72 -4.97 -6.05
N SER A 45 3.68 -5.19 -6.85
CA SER A 45 3.63 -4.76 -8.26
C SER A 45 3.47 -3.25 -8.43
N MET A 46 2.75 -2.57 -7.53
CA MET A 46 2.62 -1.11 -7.54
C MET A 46 3.90 -0.42 -7.10
N ALA A 47 4.63 -0.93 -6.10
CA ALA A 47 5.94 -0.35 -5.78
C ALA A 47 6.96 -0.44 -6.95
N ARG A 48 6.77 -1.38 -7.87
CA ARG A 48 7.68 -1.64 -9.00
C ARG A 48 7.27 -0.97 -10.31
N GLY A 49 6.12 -0.30 -10.37
CA GLY A 49 5.59 0.25 -11.62
C GLY A 49 5.23 -0.83 -12.65
N THR A 50 4.86 -2.03 -12.20
CA THR A 50 4.45 -3.14 -13.08
C THR A 50 3.02 -3.60 -12.85
N ALA A 51 2.25 -2.86 -12.06
CA ALA A 51 0.86 -3.20 -11.73
C ALA A 51 -0.07 -3.01 -12.93
N GLY A 52 -1.05 -3.91 -13.04
CA GLY A 52 -2.16 -3.81 -13.98
C GLY A 52 -3.37 -3.08 -13.38
N ARG A 53 -4.37 -2.76 -14.22
CA ARG A 53 -5.67 -2.23 -13.77
C ARG A 53 -6.38 -3.12 -12.72
N ARG A 54 -6.12 -4.42 -12.74
CA ARG A 54 -6.71 -5.41 -11.81
C ARG A 54 -5.80 -5.80 -10.65
N SER A 55 -4.60 -5.23 -10.57
CA SER A 55 -3.68 -5.51 -9.47
C SER A 55 -4.22 -4.94 -8.17
N ASP A 56 -3.97 -5.63 -7.08
CA ASP A 56 -4.09 -5.18 -5.69
C ASP A 56 -2.91 -4.30 -5.27
N ALA A 57 -3.03 -3.73 -4.07
CA ALA A 57 -1.94 -3.07 -3.35
C ALA A 57 -1.41 -4.00 -2.26
N ASP A 58 -0.10 -4.15 -2.18
CA ASP A 58 0.54 -4.88 -1.09
C ASP A 58 1.13 -3.87 -0.09
N VAL A 59 0.60 -3.83 1.13
CA VAL A 59 1.02 -2.88 2.16
C VAL A 59 1.53 -3.60 3.40
N ALA A 60 2.67 -3.15 3.93
CA ALA A 60 3.20 -3.60 5.21
C ALA A 60 3.14 -2.47 6.25
N ILE A 61 2.48 -2.73 7.37
CA ILE A 61 2.47 -1.86 8.55
C ILE A 61 3.57 -2.34 9.49
N ILE A 62 4.50 -1.44 9.83
CA ILE A 62 5.58 -1.73 10.77
C ILE A 62 5.26 -1.05 12.09
N LEU A 63 5.08 -1.84 13.14
CA LEU A 63 4.82 -1.38 14.50
C LEU A 63 6.12 -1.25 15.29
N LYS A 64 6.12 -0.49 16.39
CA LYS A 64 7.25 -0.43 17.32
C LYS A 64 7.27 -1.67 18.21
N GLU A 65 6.11 -2.06 18.70
CA GLU A 65 5.91 -3.24 19.54
C GLU A 65 4.48 -3.78 19.38
N ASP A 66 4.32 -5.10 19.47
CA ASP A 66 3.01 -5.74 19.52
C ASP A 66 3.17 -7.19 20.01
N HIS A 67 2.40 -7.57 21.02
CA HIS A 67 2.46 -8.91 21.62
C HIS A 67 1.44 -9.89 21.04
N ARG A 68 0.51 -9.43 20.20
CA ARG A 68 -0.44 -10.30 19.50
C ARG A 68 0.28 -11.14 18.45
N ARG A 69 -0.31 -12.27 18.05
CA ARG A 69 0.22 -13.06 16.92
C ARG A 69 0.02 -12.28 15.62
N PRO A 70 0.87 -12.45 14.59
CA PRO A 70 0.78 -11.67 13.36
C PRO A 70 -0.62 -11.63 12.70
N PRO A 71 -1.37 -12.74 12.59
CA PRO A 71 -2.71 -12.70 12.00
C PRO A 71 -3.72 -11.87 12.79
N ASP A 72 -3.58 -11.84 14.13
CA ASP A 72 -4.50 -11.14 15.02
C ASP A 72 -4.34 -9.60 14.93
N ARG A 73 -3.27 -9.12 14.29
CA ARG A 73 -2.98 -7.69 14.09
C ARG A 73 -3.69 -7.15 12.84
N ILE A 74 -3.91 -7.99 11.82
CA ILE A 74 -4.37 -7.58 10.49
C ILE A 74 -5.72 -6.84 10.51
N PRO A 75 -6.77 -7.31 11.22
CA PRO A 75 -8.09 -6.67 11.16
C PRO A 75 -8.09 -5.19 11.62
N GLU A 76 -7.21 -4.84 12.55
CA GLU A 76 -7.05 -3.45 13.01
C GLU A 76 -6.58 -2.52 11.91
N PHE A 77 -5.70 -3.00 11.03
CA PHE A 77 -5.11 -2.17 9.97
C PHE A 77 -5.84 -2.28 8.65
N LEU A 78 -6.45 -3.42 8.35
CA LEU A 78 -7.23 -3.62 7.12
C LEU A 78 -8.39 -2.62 7.00
N ARG A 79 -9.00 -2.22 8.12
CA ARG A 79 -10.12 -1.26 8.15
C ARG A 79 -9.79 0.11 7.56
N TYR A 80 -8.51 0.54 7.58
CA TYR A 80 -8.12 1.83 7.01
C TYR A 80 -8.19 1.87 5.48
N PHE A 81 -8.27 0.70 4.85
CA PHE A 81 -8.27 0.54 3.40
C PHE A 81 -9.64 0.18 2.81
N ILE A 82 -10.72 0.25 3.60
CA ILE A 82 -12.09 -0.07 3.12
C ILE A 82 -12.49 0.82 1.93
N GLU A 83 -12.13 2.10 1.98
CA GLU A 83 -12.44 3.09 0.94
C GLU A 83 -11.30 3.24 -0.09
N ALA A 84 -10.30 2.36 -0.06
CA ALA A 84 -9.22 2.41 -1.05
C ALA A 84 -9.78 2.11 -2.46
N PRO A 85 -9.29 2.78 -3.52
CA PRO A 85 -9.78 2.58 -4.89
C PRO A 85 -9.38 1.23 -5.51
N MET A 86 -8.75 0.35 -4.73
CA MET A 86 -8.33 -0.99 -5.12
C MET A 86 -8.36 -1.94 -3.92
N PRO A 87 -8.38 -3.27 -4.13
CA PRO A 87 -8.12 -4.22 -3.07
C PRO A 87 -6.73 -4.03 -2.47
N VAL A 88 -6.62 -4.11 -1.14
CA VAL A 88 -5.35 -3.98 -0.42
C VAL A 88 -5.12 -5.22 0.42
N ASP A 89 -3.97 -5.88 0.21
CA ASP A 89 -3.46 -6.89 1.13
C ASP A 89 -2.55 -6.24 2.18
N VAL A 90 -2.74 -6.63 3.44
CA VAL A 90 -2.09 -5.98 4.59
C VAL A 90 -1.31 -6.99 5.39
N LEU A 91 -0.01 -6.77 5.48
CA LEU A 91 0.88 -7.43 6.41
C LEU A 91 1.19 -6.52 7.60
N VAL A 92 1.33 -7.10 8.79
CA VAL A 92 1.66 -6.35 10.01
C VAL A 92 2.86 -6.97 10.71
N TYR A 93 3.94 -6.21 10.81
CA TYR A 93 5.21 -6.60 11.42
C TYR A 93 5.59 -5.69 12.58
N THR A 94 6.55 -6.13 13.39
CA THR A 94 7.20 -5.42 14.50
C THR A 94 8.70 -5.51 14.30
#